data_AF-A0A3D4P5J3-F1
#
_entry.id   AF-A0A3D4P5J3-F1
#
_cell.length_a   1.000
_cell.length_b   1.000
_cell.length_c   1.000
_cell.angle_alpha   90.00
_cell.angle_beta   90.00
_cell.angle_gamma   90.00
#
_symmetry.space_group_name_H-M   'P 1'
#
loop_
_entity.id
_entity.type
_entity.pdbx_description
1 polymer ?
#
loop_
_entity_poly.entity_id
_entity_poly.type
_entity_poly.pdbx_seq_one_letter_code
_entity_poly.pdbx_strand_id
1 'polypeptide(L)'
;MVEKKRDKPKAVIVLAMHGSPPLDFPKDEMAEFMGLHAQLGHISGPGAGAQKLRYGQLEAKMRTWPRTGQNDPFYAGSQELAKHLRQESGLEVIIGFNEFCAPTLDEALERAAAREAGKIVVLTPMMTRGGEHSAVDIPEAIRRAQQKFTTQKIIYAWPFATEDIARFLSAQVVRFL
;
A
#
# COMPACT_ATOMS: atom_id res chain seq x y z
N MET A 1 -29.84 -26.77 15.25
CA MET A 1 -28.68 -25.95 15.66
C MET A 1 -28.82 -24.61 14.96
N VAL A 2 -29.07 -23.53 15.69
CA VAL A 2 -29.19 -22.19 15.10
C VAL A 2 -27.77 -21.69 14.86
N GLU A 3 -27.38 -21.54 13.59
CA GLU A 3 -26.15 -20.82 13.25
C GLU A 3 -26.23 -19.42 13.86
N LYS A 4 -25.37 -19.13 14.82
CA LYS A 4 -25.15 -17.76 15.28
C LYS A 4 -24.68 -16.96 14.07
N LYS A 5 -25.56 -16.09 13.54
CA LYS A 5 -25.19 -15.05 12.56
C LYS A 5 -23.97 -14.33 13.11
N ARG A 6 -22.82 -14.54 12.48
CA ARG A 6 -21.57 -13.88 12.85
C ARG A 6 -21.77 -12.40 12.52
N ASP A 7 -21.70 -11.55 13.53
CA ASP A 7 -21.91 -10.11 13.35
C ASP A 7 -20.83 -9.60 12.39
N LYS A 8 -21.23 -8.91 11.31
CA LYS A 8 -20.29 -8.47 10.28
C LYS A 8 -19.35 -7.40 10.85
N PRO A 9 -18.04 -7.42 10.55
CA PRO A 9 -17.13 -6.38 11.02
C PRO A 9 -17.62 -4.99 10.57
N LYS A 10 -17.58 -4.01 11.48
CA LYS A 10 -17.98 -2.62 11.16
C LYS A 10 -17.12 -2.03 10.05
N ALA A 11 -15.82 -2.31 10.08
CA ALA A 11 -14.85 -1.85 9.09
C ALA A 11 -13.62 -2.77 9.08
N VAL A 12 -12.88 -2.70 7.97
CA VAL A 12 -11.50 -3.19 7.83
C VAL A 12 -10.63 -2.03 7.34
N ILE A 13 -9.39 -1.96 7.82
CA ILE A 13 -8.41 -0.96 7.41
C ILE A 13 -7.54 -1.54 6.28
N VAL A 14 -7.34 -0.75 5.23
CA VAL A 14 -6.25 -0.95 4.27
C VAL A 14 -5.20 0.14 4.53
N LEU A 15 -4.01 -0.28 4.97
CA LEU A 15 -2.88 0.61 5.17
C LEU A 15 -2.03 0.63 3.89
N ALA A 16 -2.16 1.71 3.12
CA ALA A 16 -1.41 1.94 1.90
C ALA A 16 -0.01 2.48 2.23
N MET A 17 1.00 1.67 1.96
CA MET A 17 2.42 1.96 2.17
C MET A 17 3.11 2.17 0.82
N HIS A 18 4.19 2.93 0.81
CA HIS A 18 4.96 3.16 -0.42
C HIS A 18 5.58 1.86 -0.95
N GLY A 19 6.37 1.20 -0.10
CA GLY A 19 7.21 0.05 -0.46
C GLY A 19 8.62 0.51 -0.82
N SER A 20 9.60 -0.38 -0.71
CA SER A 20 10.98 -0.09 -1.07
C SER A 20 11.60 -1.31 -1.74
N PRO A 21 12.57 -1.14 -2.64
CA PRO A 21 13.34 -2.28 -3.12
C PRO A 21 14.20 -2.88 -1.99
N PRO A 22 14.28 -4.21 -1.85
CA PRO A 22 15.16 -4.85 -0.88
C PRO A 22 16.64 -4.49 -1.15
N LEU A 23 17.41 -4.26 -0.09
CA LEU A 23 18.82 -3.86 -0.14
C LEU A 23 19.72 -4.91 -0.81
N ASP A 24 19.31 -6.18 -0.78
CA ASP A 24 20.03 -7.32 -1.37
C ASP A 24 19.47 -7.77 -2.73
N PHE A 25 18.53 -7.01 -3.31
CA PHE A 25 18.05 -7.29 -4.65
C PHE A 25 19.18 -7.12 -5.68
N PRO A 26 19.30 -7.99 -6.71
CA PRO A 26 20.41 -7.91 -7.67
C PRO A 26 20.52 -6.54 -8.35
N LYS A 27 21.69 -5.90 -8.27
CA LYS A 27 21.89 -4.51 -8.74
C LYS A 27 21.64 -4.33 -10.23
N ASP A 28 22.08 -5.28 -11.05
CA ASP A 28 21.91 -5.21 -12.50
C ASP A 28 20.43 -5.30 -12.89
N GLU A 29 19.67 -6.16 -12.22
CA GLU A 29 18.22 -6.29 -12.42
C GLU A 29 17.47 -5.08 -11.87
N MET A 30 17.94 -4.46 -10.78
CA MET A 30 17.39 -3.21 -10.28
C MET A 30 17.55 -2.09 -11.30
N ALA A 31 18.76 -1.94 -11.85
CA ALA A 31 19.05 -0.92 -12.85
C ALA A 31 18.21 -1.14 -14.12
N GLU A 32 18.10 -2.40 -14.57
CA GLU A 32 17.23 -2.78 -15.68
C GLU A 32 15.76 -2.43 -15.40
N PHE A 33 15.25 -2.78 -14.21
CA PHE A 33 13.89 -2.47 -13.81
C PHE A 33 13.61 -0.97 -13.82
N MET A 34 14.47 -0.16 -13.19
CA MET A 34 14.29 1.30 -13.13
C MET A 34 14.37 1.93 -14.52
N GLY A 35 15.27 1.44 -15.38
CA GLY A 35 15.37 1.88 -16.77
C GLY A 35 14.09 1.60 -17.57
N LEU A 36 13.53 0.39 -17.44
CA LEU A 36 12.25 0.03 -18.06
C LEU A 36 11.08 0.82 -17.48
N HIS A 37 11.07 1.06 -16.16
CA HIS A 37 10.01 1.79 -15.48
C HIS A 37 9.91 3.24 -15.97
N ALA A 38 11.03 3.95 -16.08
CA ALA A 38 11.08 5.32 -16.59
C ALA A 38 10.59 5.43 -18.05
N GLN A 39 10.65 4.33 -18.81
CA GLN A 39 10.23 4.29 -20.20
C GLN A 39 8.75 3.93 -20.38
N LEU A 40 8.07 3.37 -19.37
CA LEU A 40 6.71 2.79 -19.49
C LEU A 40 5.68 3.69 -20.19
N GLY A 41 5.69 5.00 -19.91
CA GLY A 41 4.81 5.98 -20.55
C GLY A 41 5.11 6.26 -22.02
N HIS A 42 6.28 5.83 -22.51
CA HIS A 42 6.79 6.06 -23.86
C HIS A 42 7.05 4.76 -24.65
N ILE A 43 6.84 3.57 -24.06
CA ILE A 43 7.05 2.28 -24.75
C ILE A 43 6.08 2.14 -25.93
N SER A 44 6.59 2.37 -27.14
CA SER A 44 5.87 2.24 -28.42
C SER A 44 6.73 1.51 -29.45
N GLY A 45 6.12 0.73 -30.35
CA GLY A 45 6.80 0.07 -31.46
C GLY A 45 7.08 -1.44 -31.28
N PRO A 46 7.81 -2.09 -32.22
CA PRO A 46 7.92 -3.55 -32.32
C PRO A 46 8.57 -4.25 -31.12
N GLY A 47 9.42 -3.55 -30.36
CA GLY A 47 10.07 -4.05 -29.13
C GLY A 47 9.25 -3.90 -27.85
N ALA A 48 8.10 -3.22 -27.92
CA ALA A 48 7.29 -2.87 -26.76
C ALA A 48 6.81 -4.09 -25.97
N GLY A 49 6.46 -5.18 -26.67
CA GLY A 49 5.96 -6.40 -26.03
C GLY A 49 7.00 -7.10 -25.16
N ALA A 50 8.23 -7.23 -25.67
CA ALA A 50 9.33 -7.87 -24.94
C ALA A 50 9.77 -7.05 -23.72
N GLN A 51 9.86 -5.72 -23.87
CA GLN A 51 10.19 -4.81 -22.77
C GLN A 51 9.13 -4.84 -21.66
N LYS A 52 7.84 -4.79 -22.02
CA LYS A 52 6.74 -4.91 -21.05
C LYS A 52 6.74 -6.26 -20.34
N LEU A 53 7.00 -7.34 -21.06
CA LEU A 53 7.11 -8.67 -20.47
C LEU A 53 8.27 -8.74 -19.47
N ARG A 54 9.45 -8.22 -19.84
CA ARG A 54 10.63 -8.20 -18.97
C ARG A 54 10.41 -7.33 -17.74
N TYR A 55 9.80 -6.15 -17.91
CA TYR A 55 9.40 -5.29 -16.81
C TYR A 55 8.50 -6.04 -15.82
N GLY A 56 7.46 -6.73 -16.31
CA GLY A 56 6.56 -7.50 -15.46
C GLY A 56 7.25 -8.66 -14.72
N GLN A 57 8.23 -9.32 -15.36
CA GLN A 57 9.04 -10.36 -14.70
C GLN A 57 9.88 -9.79 -13.54
N LEU A 58 10.55 -8.65 -13.78
CA LEU A 58 11.36 -7.98 -12.77
C LEU A 58 10.49 -7.43 -11.63
N GLU A 59 9.33 -6.86 -11.97
CA GLU A 59 8.36 -6.38 -10.97
C GLU A 59 7.87 -7.53 -10.08
N ALA A 60 7.44 -8.64 -10.68
CA ALA A 60 6.96 -9.81 -9.94
C ALA A 60 8.06 -10.37 -9.04
N LYS A 61 9.30 -10.47 -9.55
CA LYS A 61 10.45 -10.90 -8.77
C LYS A 61 10.74 -9.96 -7.59
N MET A 62 10.70 -8.64 -7.81
CA MET A 62 10.94 -7.65 -6.76
C MET A 62 9.87 -7.70 -5.67
N ARG A 63 8.60 -7.78 -6.07
CA ARG A 63 7.46 -7.84 -5.13
C ARG A 63 7.49 -9.10 -4.26
N THR A 64 7.94 -10.23 -4.81
CA THR A 64 8.00 -11.53 -4.12
C THR A 64 9.36 -11.85 -3.51
N TRP A 65 10.34 -10.95 -3.64
CA TRP A 65 11.67 -11.14 -3.08
C TRP A 65 11.58 -11.36 -1.55
N PRO A 66 12.32 -12.33 -0.97
CA PRO A 66 12.30 -12.57 0.47
C PRO A 66 12.73 -11.33 1.27
N ARG A 67 11.93 -10.96 2.27
CA ARG A 67 12.17 -9.76 3.10
C ARG A 67 12.39 -10.10 4.56
N THR A 68 13.28 -9.36 5.18
CA THR A 68 13.69 -9.40 6.57
C THR A 68 13.87 -7.96 7.06
N GLY A 69 13.95 -7.75 8.38
CA GLY A 69 14.25 -6.41 8.91
C GLY A 69 15.63 -5.87 8.51
N GLN A 70 16.55 -6.76 8.13
CA GLN A 70 17.91 -6.40 7.74
C GLN A 70 17.99 -5.98 6.27
N ASN A 71 17.39 -6.75 5.36
CA ASN A 71 17.43 -6.43 3.92
C ASN A 71 16.31 -5.48 3.49
N ASP A 72 15.25 -5.30 4.29
CA ASP A 72 14.22 -4.30 4.04
C ASP A 72 13.63 -3.73 5.35
N PRO A 73 14.32 -2.74 5.95
CA PRO A 73 13.83 -2.06 7.15
C PRO A 73 12.50 -1.32 6.92
N PHE A 74 12.22 -0.85 5.70
CA PHE A 74 10.98 -0.14 5.40
C PHE A 74 9.78 -1.08 5.44
N TYR A 75 9.91 -2.28 4.87
CA TYR A 75 8.90 -3.33 5.01
C TYR A 75 8.70 -3.71 6.48
N ALA A 76 9.77 -3.95 7.24
CA ALA A 76 9.64 -4.28 8.66
C ALA A 76 8.93 -3.18 9.46
N GLY A 77 9.30 -1.91 9.24
CA GLY A 77 8.63 -0.77 9.85
C GLY A 77 7.16 -0.64 9.43
N SER A 78 6.82 -0.99 8.19
CA SER A 78 5.43 -1.05 7.70
C SER A 78 4.61 -2.09 8.46
N GLN A 79 5.17 -3.28 8.66
CA GLN A 79 4.55 -4.36 9.42
C GLN A 79 4.35 -3.98 10.90
N GLU A 80 5.34 -3.30 11.50
CA GLU A 80 5.26 -2.79 12.87
C GLU A 80 4.17 -1.72 13.01
N LEU A 81 4.12 -0.75 12.09
CA LEU A 81 3.07 0.27 12.08
C LEU A 81 1.68 -0.35 11.96
N ALA A 82 1.50 -1.33 11.08
CA ALA A 82 0.22 -2.03 10.94
C ALA A 82 -0.19 -2.78 12.22
N LYS A 83 0.78 -3.39 12.91
CA LYS A 83 0.55 -4.05 14.20
C LYS A 83 0.06 -3.05 15.25
N HIS A 84 0.75 -1.91 15.40
CA HIS A 84 0.33 -0.88 16.35
C HIS A 84 -1.02 -0.27 15.98
N LEU A 85 -1.25 0.03 14.69
CA LEU A 85 -2.53 0.56 14.22
C LEU A 85 -3.69 -0.41 14.50
N ARG A 86 -3.48 -1.71 14.34
CA ARG A 86 -4.45 -2.74 14.69
C ARG A 86 -4.77 -2.73 16.19
N GLN A 87 -3.76 -2.59 17.03
CA GLN A 87 -3.93 -2.55 18.49
C GLN A 87 -4.72 -1.31 18.93
N GLU A 88 -4.38 -0.14 18.39
CA GLU A 88 -5.03 1.13 18.74
C GLU A 88 -6.47 1.23 18.22
N SER A 89 -6.72 0.75 16.98
CA SER A 89 -8.05 0.84 16.37
C SER A 89 -9.01 -0.29 16.77
N GLY A 90 -8.48 -1.44 17.19
CA GLY A 90 -9.26 -2.67 17.37
C GLY A 90 -9.81 -3.26 16.06
N LEU A 91 -9.37 -2.76 14.90
CA LEU A 91 -9.82 -3.21 13.57
C LEU A 91 -8.77 -4.09 12.89
N GLU A 92 -9.21 -5.01 12.01
CA GLU A 92 -8.28 -5.71 11.13
C GLU A 92 -7.57 -4.69 10.22
N VAL A 93 -6.25 -4.82 10.09
CA VAL A 93 -5.41 -4.00 9.21
C VAL A 93 -4.77 -4.90 8.16
N ILE A 94 -4.99 -4.57 6.90
CA ILE A 94 -4.39 -5.21 5.74
C ILE A 94 -3.43 -4.20 5.11
N ILE A 95 -2.15 -4.56 4.99
CA ILE A 95 -1.18 -3.71 4.31
C ILE A 95 -1.32 -3.93 2.79
N GLY A 96 -1.21 -2.85 2.03
CA GLY A 96 -1.00 -2.86 0.59
C GLY A 96 0.12 -1.90 0.22
N PHE A 97 0.97 -2.29 -0.72
CA PHE A 97 2.08 -1.46 -1.17
C PHE A 97 1.79 -0.88 -2.55
N ASN A 98 2.14 0.39 -2.74
CA ASN A 98 2.00 1.06 -4.03
C ASN A 98 2.98 0.44 -5.04
N GLU A 99 4.20 0.18 -4.62
CA GLU A 99 5.28 -0.31 -5.47
C GLU A 99 6.27 -1.23 -4.76
N PHE A 100 7.08 -1.91 -5.56
CA PHE A 100 8.22 -2.77 -5.17
C PHE A 100 7.94 -3.99 -4.29
N CYS A 101 6.87 -3.98 -3.49
CA CYS A 101 6.55 -4.99 -2.49
C CYS A 101 5.17 -5.61 -2.75
N ALA A 102 4.97 -6.82 -2.23
CA ALA A 102 3.67 -7.48 -2.15
C ALA A 102 3.12 -7.43 -0.71
N PRO A 103 1.79 -7.49 -0.53
CA PRO A 103 0.78 -7.43 -1.60
C PRO A 103 0.67 -6.03 -2.21
N THR A 104 0.21 -5.94 -3.45
CA THR A 104 -0.13 -4.65 -4.07
C THR A 104 -1.32 -4.01 -3.35
N LEU A 105 -1.53 -2.71 -3.55
CA LEU A 105 -2.72 -2.04 -3.04
C LEU A 105 -4.03 -2.64 -3.59
N ASP A 106 -4.06 -3.03 -4.86
CA ASP A 106 -5.22 -3.70 -5.47
C ASP A 106 -5.50 -5.07 -4.81
N GLU A 107 -4.46 -5.87 -4.56
CA GLU A 107 -4.58 -7.14 -3.83
C GLU A 107 -5.03 -6.94 -2.38
N ALA A 108 -4.57 -5.88 -1.72
CA ALA A 108 -4.99 -5.55 -0.35
C ALA A 108 -6.47 -5.14 -0.31
N LEU A 109 -6.94 -4.37 -1.30
CA LEU A 109 -8.35 -3.99 -1.44
C LEU A 109 -9.23 -5.21 -1.75
N GLU A 110 -8.76 -6.15 -2.57
CA GLU A 110 -9.41 -7.44 -2.80
C GLU A 110 -9.57 -8.25 -1.51
N ARG A 111 -8.49 -8.36 -0.73
CA ARG A 111 -8.51 -9.07 0.56
C ARG A 111 -9.46 -8.39 1.55
N ALA A 112 -9.53 -7.06 1.56
CA ALA A 112 -10.44 -6.28 2.39
C ALA A 112 -11.90 -6.48 1.97
N ALA A 113 -12.20 -6.46 0.67
CA ALA A 113 -13.55 -6.70 0.15
C ALA A 113 -14.06 -8.10 0.53
N ALA A 114 -13.18 -9.12 0.50
CA ALA A 114 -13.49 -10.48 0.92
C ALA A 114 -13.85 -10.63 2.41
N ARG A 115 -13.64 -9.61 3.25
CA ARG A 115 -14.08 -9.63 4.66
C ARG A 115 -15.56 -9.30 4.84
N GLU A 116 -16.22 -8.82 3.79
CA GLU A 116 -17.61 -8.38 3.83
C GLU A 116 -17.92 -7.38 4.97
N ALA A 117 -16.90 -6.61 5.38
CA ALA A 117 -17.06 -5.58 6.38
C ALA A 117 -17.97 -4.47 5.86
N GLY A 118 -18.64 -3.76 6.76
CA GLY A 118 -19.54 -2.65 6.37
C GLY A 118 -18.82 -1.51 5.65
N LYS A 119 -17.51 -1.33 5.89
CA LYS A 119 -16.65 -0.33 5.26
C LYS A 119 -15.22 -0.83 5.07
N ILE A 120 -14.56 -0.33 4.04
CA ILE A 120 -13.12 -0.41 3.87
C ILE A 120 -12.57 1.00 4.08
N VAL A 121 -11.70 1.19 5.08
CA VAL A 121 -11.05 2.48 5.34
C VAL A 121 -9.61 2.40 4.86
N VAL A 122 -9.30 3.13 3.80
CA VAL A 122 -7.95 3.22 3.25
C VAL A 122 -7.24 4.42 3.88
N LEU A 123 -6.04 4.23 4.41
CA LEU A 123 -5.20 5.32 4.92
C LEU A 123 -3.74 5.08 4.59
N THR A 124 -2.93 6.12 4.71
CA THR A 124 -1.48 6.08 4.47
C THR A 124 -0.74 6.95 5.47
N PRO A 125 0.48 6.57 5.92
CA PRO A 125 1.30 7.43 6.78
C PRO A 125 1.97 8.57 6.01
N MET A 126 1.75 8.71 4.71
CA MET A 126 2.20 9.87 3.92
C MET A 126 1.39 11.11 4.30
N MET A 127 1.88 11.85 5.31
CA MET A 127 1.11 12.91 5.97
C MET A 127 0.95 14.19 5.12
N THR A 128 1.95 14.52 4.30
CA THR A 128 1.99 15.79 3.56
C THR A 128 1.25 15.70 2.24
N ARG A 129 0.48 16.75 1.91
CA ARG A 129 -0.16 16.90 0.60
C ARG A 129 0.88 17.09 -0.51
N GLY A 130 0.54 16.64 -1.73
CA GLY A 130 1.36 16.83 -2.93
C GLY A 130 2.22 15.64 -3.34
N GLY A 131 2.26 14.56 -2.55
CA GLY A 131 2.94 13.32 -2.97
C GLY A 131 2.09 12.54 -3.98
N GLU A 132 2.70 12.13 -5.10
CA GLU A 132 2.07 11.40 -6.22
C GLU A 132 1.28 10.19 -5.74
N HIS A 133 1.92 9.30 -5.00
CA HIS A 133 1.30 8.12 -4.38
C HIS A 133 0.01 8.42 -3.61
N SER A 134 0.06 9.43 -2.72
CA SER A 134 -1.06 9.79 -1.84
C SER A 134 -2.18 10.54 -2.56
N ALA A 135 -1.85 11.33 -3.58
CA ALA A 135 -2.77 12.22 -4.28
C ALA A 135 -3.35 11.63 -5.56
N VAL A 136 -2.66 10.66 -6.17
CA VAL A 136 -2.99 10.07 -7.46
C VAL A 136 -3.16 8.56 -7.34
N ASP A 137 -2.08 7.82 -7.05
CA ASP A 137 -2.07 6.35 -7.20
C ASP A 137 -3.06 5.63 -6.28
N ILE A 138 -3.10 6.00 -4.99
CA ILE A 138 -4.04 5.43 -4.04
C ILE A 138 -5.50 5.74 -4.44
N PRO A 139 -5.89 7.00 -4.73
CA PRO A 139 -7.19 7.30 -5.31
C PRO A 139 -7.53 6.52 -6.57
N GLU A 140 -6.57 6.27 -7.47
CA GLU A 140 -6.81 5.45 -8.67
C GLU A 140 -7.13 4.00 -8.33
N ALA A 141 -6.35 3.38 -7.45
CA ALA A 141 -6.60 2.02 -6.97
C ALA A 141 -7.97 1.91 -6.29
N ILE A 142 -8.33 2.91 -5.48
CA ILE A 142 -9.66 3.00 -4.85
C ILE A 142 -10.77 3.08 -5.90
N ARG A 143 -10.61 3.90 -6.96
CA ARG A 143 -11.59 3.98 -8.06
C ARG A 143 -11.75 2.63 -8.77
N ARG A 144 -10.65 1.93 -9.07
CA ARG A 144 -10.70 0.58 -9.67
C ARG A 144 -11.42 -0.41 -8.75
N ALA A 145 -11.12 -0.38 -7.45
CA ALA A 145 -11.78 -1.23 -6.47
C ALA A 145 -13.28 -0.91 -6.33
N GLN A 146 -13.68 0.37 -6.36
CA GLN A 146 -15.09 0.77 -6.32
C GLN A 146 -15.88 0.29 -7.55
N GLN A 147 -15.24 0.26 -8.72
CA GLN A 147 -15.84 -0.31 -9.93
C GLN A 147 -16.02 -1.84 -9.81
N LYS A 148 -15.08 -2.52 -9.15
CA LYS A 148 -15.10 -3.98 -8.96
C LYS A 148 -16.02 -4.44 -7.82
N PHE A 149 -16.12 -3.66 -6.75
CA PHE A 149 -16.81 -4.01 -5.49
C PHE A 149 -17.96 -3.04 -5.19
N THR A 150 -19.07 -3.17 -5.90
CA THR A 150 -20.18 -2.21 -5.89
C THR A 150 -20.96 -2.14 -4.58
N THR A 151 -20.78 -3.11 -3.67
CA THR A 151 -21.53 -3.19 -2.40
C THR A 151 -20.74 -2.69 -1.19
N GLN A 152 -19.42 -2.54 -1.31
CA GLN A 152 -18.56 -2.13 -0.21
C GLN A 152 -18.34 -0.61 -0.24
N LYS A 153 -18.59 0.05 0.90
CA LYS A 153 -18.24 1.47 1.05
C LYS A 153 -16.74 1.62 1.30
N ILE A 154 -16.00 2.09 0.30
CA ILE A 154 -14.57 2.41 0.42
C ILE A 154 -14.39 3.90 0.74
N ILE A 155 -13.69 4.19 1.84
CA ILE A 155 -13.41 5.55 2.33
C ILE A 155 -11.90 5.75 2.28
N TYR A 156 -11.44 6.79 1.58
CA TYR A 156 -10.06 7.23 1.67
C TYR A 156 -9.94 8.26 2.81
N ALA A 157 -9.30 7.88 3.91
CA ALA A 157 -9.11 8.70 5.10
C ALA A 157 -7.84 9.55 5.01
N TRP A 158 -7.74 10.32 3.93
CA TRP A 158 -6.65 11.26 3.62
C TRP A 158 -7.24 12.41 2.78
N PRO A 159 -6.73 13.66 2.88
CA PRO A 159 -5.59 14.11 3.65
C PRO A 159 -5.88 14.36 5.13
N PHE A 160 -4.83 14.32 5.95
CA PHE A 160 -4.91 14.73 7.35
C PHE A 160 -5.07 16.27 7.47
N ALA A 161 -5.70 16.73 8.56
CA ALA A 161 -5.70 18.14 8.90
C ALA A 161 -4.27 18.59 9.23
N THR A 162 -3.87 19.77 8.76
CA THR A 162 -2.49 20.26 8.95
C THR A 162 -2.19 20.47 10.44
N GLU A 163 -3.19 20.87 11.21
CA GLU A 163 -3.14 21.10 12.64
C GLU A 163 -2.88 19.79 13.42
N ASP A 164 -3.43 18.66 12.96
CA ASP A 164 -3.20 17.36 13.57
C ASP A 164 -1.78 16.86 13.32
N ILE A 165 -1.26 17.07 12.10
CA ILE A 165 0.14 16.77 11.77
C ILE A 165 1.08 17.62 12.64
N ALA A 166 0.83 18.92 12.72
CA ALA A 166 1.64 19.83 13.53
C ALA A 166 1.62 19.43 15.01
N ARG A 167 0.46 19.03 15.54
CA ARG A 167 0.33 18.53 16.92
C ARG A 167 1.12 17.24 17.15
N PHE A 168 1.05 16.29 16.23
CA PHE A 168 1.82 15.05 16.31
C PHE A 168 3.33 15.32 16.33
N LEU A 169 3.82 16.17 15.42
CA LEU A 169 5.24 16.54 15.36
C LEU A 169 5.68 17.32 16.61
N SER A 170 4.87 18.26 17.10
CA SER A 170 5.13 19.02 18.32
C SER A 170 5.22 18.11 19.55
N ALA A 171 4.32 17.13 19.68
CA ALA A 171 4.38 16.16 20.77
C ALA A 171 5.68 15.35 20.77
N GLN A 172 6.28 15.09 19.61
CA GLN A 172 7.58 14.44 19.53
C GLN A 172 8.70 15.38 19.96
N VAL A 173 8.68 16.65 19.55
CA VAL A 173 9.67 17.67 19.99
C VAL A 173 9.69 17.79 21.51
N VAL A 174 8.52 17.87 22.15
CA VAL A 174 8.37 18.00 23.61
C VAL A 174 9.01 16.83 24.38
N ARG A 175 9.18 15.65 23.77
CA ARG A 175 9.85 14.51 24.42
C ARG A 175 11.37 14.65 24.53
N PHE A 176 11.97 15.59 23.81
CA PHE A 176 13.42 15.82 23.75
C PHE A 176 13.84 17.20 24.27
N LEU A 177 12.88 17.98 24.78
CA LEU A 177 13.12 19.23 25.51
C LEU A 177 12.91 18.98 27.00
#